data_AF-A0A6N2EX75-F1
#
_entry.id   AF-A0A6N2EX75-F1
#
_cell.length_a   1.000
_cell.length_b   1.000
_cell.length_c   1.000
_cell.angle_alpha   90.00
_cell.angle_beta   90.00
_cell.angle_gamma   90.00
#
_symmetry.space_group_name_H-M   'P 1'
#
loop_
_entity.id
_entity.type
_entity.pdbx_description
1 polymer ?
#
loop_
_entity_poly.entity_id
_entity_poly.type
_entity_poly.pdbx_seq_one_letter_code
_entity_poly.pdbx_strand_id
1 'polypeptide(L)'
;MNVTSNRKRLLLVATALAAGLPAPAALATADQHAGLPETLVLTGVVRDFKAQDEGGHPDFQRRPDGGFGHYVYMVADELDEEGKPAFNSTGYKLFSNWTDANGNPISPPRDHIAQRQGDSSGSIADSTGGALTTPANFAQWFRDVPGVNVSRPLSITLRRQAGSNVYVFDDKTDSKYKELGGFFPINGELFGNYGSTGKNYHFTFELETEFIYREGAGQIFTFIGDDDVWVFIDGKCVIDIGGVHSAIAQTIDLDRLEWLEDGQKYDLKFFFAERHTTQANFRIETSLNLRSVNLPATAALFD
;
A
#
# COMPACT_ATOMS: atom_id res chain seq x y z
N MET A 1 -19.36 98.46 -31.95
CA MET A 1 -18.92 98.09 -30.59
C MET A 1 -19.77 96.92 -30.14
N ASN A 2 -19.20 95.71 -30.07
CA ASN A 2 -19.80 94.62 -29.31
C ASN A 2 -18.71 93.62 -28.93
N VAL A 3 -18.75 93.24 -27.66
CA VAL A 3 -17.71 92.57 -26.89
C VAL A 3 -17.73 91.06 -27.18
N THR A 4 -16.56 90.51 -27.52
CA THR A 4 -16.31 89.08 -27.64
C THR A 4 -16.21 88.44 -26.24
N SER A 5 -17.16 87.57 -25.90
CA SER A 5 -17.16 86.77 -24.67
C SER A 5 -16.70 85.34 -25.00
N ASN A 6 -15.63 84.91 -24.32
CA ASN A 6 -14.97 83.62 -24.51
C ASN A 6 -15.50 82.63 -23.45
N ARG A 7 -16.33 81.64 -23.84
CA ARG A 7 -16.79 80.57 -22.93
C ARG A 7 -16.10 79.24 -23.27
N LYS A 8 -15.23 78.81 -22.35
CA LYS A 8 -14.61 77.48 -22.32
C LYS A 8 -15.70 76.40 -22.13
N ARG A 9 -15.70 75.38 -23.00
CA ARG A 9 -16.55 74.19 -22.87
C ARG A 9 -15.89 73.21 -21.89
N LEU A 10 -16.62 72.84 -20.84
CA LEU A 10 -16.26 71.82 -19.86
C LEU A 10 -16.72 70.45 -20.39
N LEU A 11 -15.80 69.49 -20.48
CA LEU A 11 -16.05 68.13 -20.93
C LEU A 11 -16.61 67.32 -19.74
N LEU A 12 -17.87 66.85 -19.83
CA LEU A 12 -18.44 65.89 -18.87
C LEU A 12 -18.00 64.48 -19.27
N VAL A 13 -17.22 63.82 -18.42
CA VAL A 13 -16.93 62.38 -18.51
C VAL A 13 -18.05 61.64 -17.79
N ALA A 14 -18.85 60.88 -18.54
CA ALA A 14 -19.87 59.99 -17.99
C ALA A 14 -19.21 58.66 -17.60
N THR A 15 -19.11 58.38 -16.29
CA THR A 15 -18.76 57.07 -15.75
C THR A 15 -19.99 56.16 -15.80
N ALA A 16 -19.99 55.18 -16.71
CA ALA A 16 -20.98 54.11 -16.72
C ALA A 16 -20.63 53.08 -15.62
N LEU A 17 -21.50 52.94 -14.62
CA LEU A 17 -21.48 51.79 -13.71
C LEU A 17 -21.98 50.56 -14.50
N ALA A 18 -21.07 49.66 -14.86
CA ALA A 18 -21.44 48.31 -15.28
C ALA A 18 -21.78 47.50 -14.03
N ALA A 19 -23.08 47.27 -13.79
CA ALA A 19 -23.53 46.31 -12.79
C ALA A 19 -23.12 44.91 -13.26
N GLY A 20 -22.12 44.32 -12.59
CA GLY A 20 -21.71 42.94 -12.82
C GLY A 20 -22.85 41.99 -12.45
N LEU A 21 -23.33 41.22 -13.41
CA LEU A 21 -24.19 40.07 -13.13
C LEU A 21 -23.39 39.05 -12.31
N PRO A 22 -23.93 38.49 -11.22
CA PRO A 22 -23.26 37.43 -10.50
C PRO A 22 -23.07 36.23 -11.42
N ALA A 23 -21.84 35.71 -11.49
CA ALA A 23 -21.56 34.45 -12.15
C ALA A 23 -22.43 33.35 -11.50
N PRO A 24 -22.99 32.41 -12.29
CA PRO A 24 -23.72 31.29 -11.71
C PRO A 24 -22.74 30.51 -10.82
N ALA A 25 -23.09 30.37 -9.54
CA ALA A 25 -22.38 29.49 -8.64
C ALA A 25 -22.33 28.10 -9.27
N ALA A 26 -21.13 27.54 -9.43
CA ALA A 26 -20.98 26.16 -9.84
C ALA A 26 -21.74 25.30 -8.82
N LEU A 27 -22.80 24.63 -9.28
CA LEU A 27 -23.49 23.64 -8.47
C LEU A 27 -22.44 22.59 -8.09
N ALA A 28 -22.10 22.50 -6.81
CA ALA A 28 -21.29 21.41 -6.30
C ALA A 28 -22.03 20.12 -6.68
N THR A 29 -21.43 19.34 -7.58
CA THR A 29 -21.93 18.01 -7.92
C THR A 29 -22.02 17.21 -6.61
N ALA A 30 -23.22 16.71 -6.28
CA ALA A 30 -23.40 15.90 -5.09
C ALA A 30 -22.40 14.73 -5.13
N ASP A 31 -21.65 14.53 -4.04
CA ASP A 31 -20.73 13.41 -3.91
C ASP A 31 -21.53 12.11 -4.05
N GLN A 32 -21.35 11.41 -5.16
CA GLN A 32 -22.04 10.14 -5.44
C GLN A 32 -21.68 9.05 -4.44
N HIS A 33 -20.61 9.26 -3.67
CA HIS A 33 -20.10 8.37 -2.65
C HIS A 33 -20.32 8.90 -1.23
N ALA A 34 -21.21 9.89 -1.03
CA ALA A 34 -21.51 10.46 0.28
C ALA A 34 -21.98 9.44 1.34
N GLY A 35 -22.49 8.28 0.91
CA GLY A 35 -22.87 7.17 1.80
C GLY A 35 -21.71 6.30 2.28
N LEU A 36 -20.50 6.48 1.75
CA LEU A 36 -19.30 5.78 2.19
C LEU A 36 -18.64 6.51 3.37
N PRO A 37 -18.08 5.77 4.35
CA PRO A 37 -17.41 6.40 5.48
C PRO A 37 -16.21 7.25 5.03
N GLU A 38 -15.92 8.33 5.75
CA GLU A 38 -14.76 9.18 5.44
C GLU A 38 -13.43 8.47 5.70
N THR A 39 -13.42 7.48 6.60
CA THR A 39 -12.23 6.72 6.97
C THR A 39 -12.53 5.23 7.15
N LEU A 40 -11.51 4.41 6.92
CA LEU A 40 -11.48 2.99 7.27
C LEU A 40 -10.32 2.77 8.24
N VAL A 41 -10.59 2.17 9.40
CA VAL A 41 -9.56 1.82 10.37
C VAL A 41 -9.31 0.32 10.27
N LEU A 42 -8.08 -0.04 9.90
CA LEU A 42 -7.67 -1.42 9.72
C LEU A 42 -6.65 -1.75 10.81
N THR A 43 -6.93 -2.78 11.60
CA THR A 43 -6.06 -3.22 12.70
C THR A 43 -5.46 -4.56 12.34
N GLY A 44 -4.14 -4.60 12.32
CA GLY A 44 -3.34 -5.80 12.12
C GLY A 44 -2.41 -6.06 13.29
N VAL A 45 -1.43 -6.94 13.07
CA VAL A 45 -0.38 -7.28 14.02
C VAL A 45 0.96 -6.85 13.46
N VAL A 46 1.69 -6.02 14.20
CA VAL A 46 3.10 -5.73 13.92
C VAL A 46 3.98 -6.63 14.79
N ARG A 47 5.02 -7.21 14.20
CA ARG A 47 6.00 -8.06 14.89
C ARG A 47 7.39 -7.50 14.69
N ASP A 48 8.10 -7.29 15.78
CA ASP A 48 9.44 -6.73 15.79
C ASP A 48 10.49 -7.84 15.91
N PHE A 49 11.55 -7.72 15.12
CA PHE A 49 12.68 -8.62 15.03
C PHE A 49 13.94 -7.84 15.39
N LYS A 50 14.92 -8.53 15.97
CA LYS A 50 16.24 -7.91 16.16
C LYS A 50 16.96 -7.80 14.81
N ALA A 51 17.87 -6.84 14.72
CA ALA A 51 18.81 -6.75 13.62
C ALA A 51 19.71 -7.99 13.54
N GLN A 52 20.15 -8.37 12.34
CA GLN A 52 20.96 -9.59 12.16
C GLN A 52 22.30 -9.49 12.91
N ASP A 53 22.92 -8.30 12.90
CA ASP A 53 24.15 -8.01 13.64
C ASP A 53 23.95 -7.91 15.17
N GLU A 54 22.70 -7.93 15.63
CA GLU A 54 22.28 -8.00 17.03
C GLU A 54 21.76 -9.40 17.43
N GLY A 55 22.08 -10.42 16.61
CA GLY A 55 21.67 -11.81 16.84
C GLY A 55 20.23 -12.10 16.41
N GLY A 56 19.67 -11.28 15.52
CA GLY A 56 18.31 -11.39 15.01
C GLY A 56 18.14 -12.41 13.87
N HIS A 57 16.98 -12.33 13.23
CA HIS A 57 16.55 -13.29 12.23
C HIS A 57 17.43 -13.20 10.96
N PRO A 58 17.85 -14.34 10.37
CA PRO A 58 18.84 -14.34 9.27
C PRO A 58 18.36 -13.72 7.95
N ASP A 59 17.05 -13.50 7.80
CA ASP A 59 16.49 -12.86 6.61
C ASP A 59 16.42 -11.33 6.70
N PHE A 60 16.52 -10.76 7.89
CA PHE A 60 16.47 -9.32 8.09
C PHE A 60 17.87 -8.72 7.95
N GLN A 61 18.04 -7.66 7.16
CA GLN A 61 19.33 -7.15 6.64
C GLN A 61 20.12 -8.13 5.76
N ARG A 62 19.50 -9.20 5.30
CA ARG A 62 20.16 -10.13 4.38
C ARG A 62 20.53 -9.41 3.08
N ARG A 63 21.78 -9.58 2.65
CA ARG A 63 22.18 -9.27 1.27
C ARG A 63 21.89 -10.48 0.37
N PRO A 64 21.01 -10.36 -0.64
CA PRO A 64 20.77 -11.44 -1.59
C PRO A 64 22.02 -11.75 -2.42
N ASP A 65 22.20 -13.01 -2.83
CA ASP A 65 23.29 -13.44 -3.70
C ASP A 65 23.17 -12.79 -5.10
N GLY A 66 21.94 -12.60 -5.58
CA GLY A 66 21.61 -11.83 -6.79
C GLY A 66 21.69 -10.30 -6.61
N GLY A 67 22.12 -9.83 -5.44
CA GLY A 67 22.15 -8.42 -5.05
C GLY A 67 20.76 -7.84 -4.73
N PHE A 68 20.71 -6.63 -4.18
CA PHE A 68 19.46 -5.93 -3.90
C PHE A 68 18.62 -5.69 -5.18
N GLY A 69 17.31 -5.68 -5.02
CA GLY A 69 16.32 -5.54 -6.09
C GLY A 69 14.97 -6.12 -5.71
N HIS A 70 14.02 -5.99 -6.64
CA HIS A 70 12.71 -6.63 -6.57
C HIS A 70 12.84 -8.10 -6.96
N TYR A 71 12.28 -8.97 -6.13
CA TYR A 71 12.23 -10.41 -6.28
C TYR A 71 10.77 -10.87 -6.25
N VAL A 72 10.47 -11.90 -7.01
CA VAL A 72 9.12 -12.45 -7.15
C VAL A 72 9.14 -13.96 -6.97
N TYR A 73 7.95 -14.56 -6.76
CA TYR A 73 7.76 -15.98 -6.47
C TYR A 73 8.50 -16.47 -5.22
N MET A 74 8.74 -15.58 -4.25
CA MET A 74 9.22 -15.94 -2.91
C MET A 74 8.15 -16.73 -2.15
N VAL A 75 6.89 -16.32 -2.32
CA VAL A 75 5.71 -16.97 -1.73
C VAL A 75 4.96 -17.81 -2.75
N ALA A 76 4.31 -18.87 -2.26
CA ALA A 76 3.45 -19.74 -3.04
C ALA A 76 2.20 -19.00 -3.54
N ASP A 77 1.48 -19.62 -4.48
CA ASP A 77 0.21 -19.06 -4.97
C ASP A 77 -0.87 -19.02 -3.88
N GLU A 78 -0.79 -19.91 -2.88
CA GLU A 78 -1.78 -20.03 -1.82
C GLU A 78 -1.17 -19.83 -0.43
N LEU A 79 -1.98 -19.34 0.49
CA LEU A 79 -1.65 -19.31 1.92
C LEU A 79 -1.49 -20.74 2.47
N ASP A 80 -0.71 -20.87 3.55
CA ASP A 80 -0.66 -22.11 4.32
C ASP A 80 -1.92 -22.34 5.17
N GLU A 81 -1.97 -23.48 5.88
CA GLU A 81 -3.11 -23.91 6.70
C GLU A 81 -3.45 -22.92 7.84
N GLU A 82 -2.52 -22.05 8.24
CA GLU A 82 -2.72 -21.02 9.27
C GLU A 82 -3.02 -19.64 8.66
N GLY A 83 -3.21 -19.58 7.34
CA GLY A 83 -3.47 -18.36 6.60
C GLY A 83 -2.26 -17.43 6.54
N LYS A 84 -1.03 -17.94 6.53
CA LYS A 84 0.21 -17.16 6.33
C LYS A 84 0.81 -17.42 4.95
N PRO A 85 1.65 -16.52 4.41
CA PRO A 85 2.34 -16.77 3.15
C PRO A 85 3.20 -18.04 3.27
N ALA A 86 2.98 -19.00 2.38
CA ALA A 86 3.80 -20.20 2.31
C ALA A 86 5.08 -19.93 1.51
N PHE A 87 6.22 -20.48 1.93
CA PHE A 87 7.47 -20.41 1.17
C PHE A 87 7.30 -21.11 -0.18
N ASN A 88 7.80 -20.50 -1.25
CA ASN A 88 7.94 -21.14 -2.57
C ASN A 88 9.39 -21.22 -3.03
N SER A 89 10.13 -20.12 -2.93
CA SER A 89 11.52 -20.07 -3.36
C SER A 89 12.31 -18.99 -2.61
N THR A 90 13.61 -18.89 -2.88
CA THR A 90 14.42 -17.75 -2.42
C THR A 90 14.35 -16.54 -3.36
N GLY A 91 13.35 -16.50 -4.25
CA GLY A 91 12.99 -15.37 -5.10
C GLY A 91 13.78 -15.30 -6.41
N TYR A 92 13.10 -14.97 -7.50
CA TYR A 92 13.71 -14.67 -8.79
C TYR A 92 13.80 -13.16 -8.98
N LYS A 93 15.01 -12.65 -9.28
CA LYS A 93 15.21 -11.20 -9.43
C LYS A 93 14.48 -10.70 -10.66
N LEU A 94 13.72 -9.62 -10.51
CA LEU A 94 12.98 -8.99 -11.59
C LEU A 94 13.87 -7.96 -12.32
N PHE A 95 13.89 -8.02 -13.65
CA PHE A 95 14.63 -7.09 -14.52
C PHE A 95 13.72 -6.05 -15.18
N SER A 96 12.47 -6.43 -15.48
CA SER A 96 11.44 -5.53 -15.98
C SER A 96 10.06 -5.96 -15.48
N ASN A 97 9.20 -4.99 -15.15
CA ASN A 97 7.86 -5.25 -14.62
C ASN A 97 6.91 -5.72 -15.72
N TRP A 98 5.97 -6.57 -15.34
CA TRP A 98 4.72 -6.74 -16.08
C TRP A 98 3.86 -5.50 -15.85
N THR A 99 3.12 -5.07 -16.87
CA THR A 99 2.20 -3.95 -16.75
C THR A 99 0.86 -4.26 -17.39
N ASP A 100 -0.20 -3.61 -16.90
CA ASP A 100 -1.48 -3.60 -17.60
C ASP A 100 -1.42 -2.72 -18.87
N ALA A 101 -2.54 -2.65 -19.60
CA ALA A 101 -2.69 -1.82 -20.79
C ALA A 101 -2.52 -0.30 -20.56
N ASN A 102 -2.60 0.17 -19.31
CA ASN A 102 -2.39 1.56 -18.93
C ASN A 102 -0.94 1.82 -18.46
N GLY A 103 -0.10 0.79 -18.41
CA GLY A 103 1.27 0.88 -17.92
C GLY A 103 1.40 0.80 -16.40
N ASN A 104 0.33 0.47 -15.67
CA ASN A 104 0.43 0.23 -14.23
C ASN A 104 1.15 -1.10 -13.99
N PRO A 105 2.13 -1.17 -13.07
CA PRO A 105 2.77 -2.43 -12.74
C PRO A 105 1.77 -3.43 -12.12
N ILE A 106 1.82 -4.67 -12.58
CA ILE A 106 0.98 -5.79 -12.10
C ILE A 106 1.87 -6.96 -11.68
N SER A 107 1.26 -7.94 -11.00
CA SER A 107 1.97 -9.17 -10.63
C SER A 107 2.56 -9.86 -11.86
N PRO A 108 3.75 -10.49 -11.74
CA PRO A 108 4.14 -11.53 -12.67
C PRO A 108 3.03 -12.58 -12.82
N PRO A 109 2.97 -13.29 -13.97
CA PRO A 109 1.92 -14.24 -14.25
C PRO A 109 1.78 -15.28 -13.14
N ARG A 110 0.53 -15.50 -12.72
CA ARG A 110 0.10 -16.58 -11.84
C ARG A 110 -1.16 -17.18 -12.46
N ASP A 111 -1.35 -18.50 -12.37
CA ASP A 111 -2.39 -19.22 -13.12
C ASP A 111 -3.81 -18.73 -12.79
N HIS A 112 -4.04 -18.22 -11.58
CA HIS A 112 -5.33 -17.68 -11.18
C HIS A 112 -5.60 -16.25 -11.66
N ILE A 113 -4.60 -15.46 -12.07
CA ILE A 113 -4.80 -14.07 -12.50
C ILE A 113 -4.93 -14.00 -14.01
N ALA A 114 -6.10 -13.61 -14.51
CA ALA A 114 -6.33 -13.49 -15.95
C ALA A 114 -5.45 -12.40 -16.58
N GLN A 115 -4.73 -12.79 -17.63
CA GLN A 115 -4.07 -11.85 -18.54
C GLN A 115 -5.10 -11.19 -19.46
N ARG A 116 -4.88 -9.93 -19.80
CA ARG A 116 -5.77 -9.15 -20.66
C ARG A 116 -5.04 -8.64 -21.88
N GLN A 117 -5.83 -8.32 -22.92
CA GLN A 117 -5.30 -7.65 -24.09
C GLN A 117 -4.68 -6.30 -23.70
N GLY A 118 -3.46 -6.05 -24.16
CA GLY A 118 -2.71 -4.82 -23.86
C GLY A 118 -1.73 -4.95 -22.70
N ASP A 119 -1.78 -6.04 -21.93
CA ASP A 119 -0.76 -6.33 -20.92
C ASP A 119 0.61 -6.49 -21.58
N SER A 120 1.64 -5.95 -20.93
CA SER A 120 3.04 -6.03 -21.38
C SER A 120 3.83 -7.00 -20.51
N SER A 121 4.70 -7.79 -21.15
CA SER A 121 5.53 -8.78 -20.45
C SER A 121 6.70 -8.12 -19.72
N GLY A 122 6.92 -8.56 -18.48
CA GLY A 122 8.14 -8.35 -17.74
C GLY A 122 9.18 -9.44 -18.00
N SER A 123 10.26 -9.42 -17.20
CA SER A 123 11.30 -10.43 -17.24
C SER A 123 11.94 -10.62 -15.86
N ILE A 124 12.33 -11.87 -15.56
CA ILE A 124 12.97 -12.28 -14.32
C ILE A 124 14.24 -13.07 -14.62
N ALA A 125 15.09 -13.24 -13.61
CA ALA A 125 16.27 -14.11 -13.68
C ALA A 125 15.89 -15.59 -13.86
N ASP A 126 16.77 -16.36 -14.49
CA ASP A 126 16.57 -17.80 -14.72
C ASP A 126 16.81 -18.66 -13.46
N SER A 127 17.38 -18.08 -12.40
CA SER A 127 17.67 -18.74 -11.15
C SER A 127 17.31 -17.86 -9.96
N THR A 128 17.03 -18.50 -8.82
CA THR A 128 16.75 -17.79 -7.58
C THR A 128 17.98 -17.01 -7.09
N GLY A 129 17.79 -15.81 -6.55
CA GLY A 129 18.88 -14.93 -6.11
C GLY A 129 19.07 -14.82 -4.60
N GLY A 130 18.44 -15.68 -3.80
CA GLY A 130 18.73 -15.76 -2.37
C GLY A 130 18.18 -14.58 -1.56
N ALA A 131 17.04 -14.01 -1.97
CA ALA A 131 16.38 -12.88 -1.30
C ALA A 131 15.96 -13.19 0.14
N LEU A 132 15.70 -14.46 0.44
CA LEU A 132 15.56 -15.00 1.80
C LEU A 132 16.30 -16.35 1.88
N THR A 133 16.34 -16.95 3.06
CA THR A 133 17.21 -18.11 3.34
C THR A 133 16.52 -19.46 3.15
N THR A 134 15.63 -19.84 4.06
CA THR A 134 15.05 -21.20 4.11
C THR A 134 13.56 -21.17 4.42
N PRO A 135 12.80 -22.22 4.05
CA PRO A 135 11.39 -22.33 4.44
C PRO A 135 11.17 -22.19 5.95
N ALA A 136 12.06 -22.76 6.77
CA ALA A 136 11.94 -22.73 8.23
C ALA A 136 12.11 -21.32 8.81
N ASN A 137 13.00 -20.51 8.23
CA ASN A 137 13.18 -19.11 8.63
C ASN A 137 11.98 -18.27 8.14
N PHE A 138 11.56 -18.45 6.88
CA PHE A 138 10.41 -17.71 6.34
C PHE A 138 9.12 -17.96 7.13
N ALA A 139 8.89 -19.18 7.61
CA ALA A 139 7.73 -19.54 8.42
C ALA A 139 7.58 -18.68 9.70
N GLN A 140 8.67 -18.06 10.19
CA GLN A 140 8.68 -17.23 11.40
C GLN A 140 8.24 -15.78 11.17
N TRP A 141 8.19 -15.31 9.92
CA TRP A 141 7.99 -13.88 9.61
C TRP A 141 6.66 -13.33 10.13
N PHE A 142 5.58 -14.11 10.00
CA PHE A 142 4.23 -13.70 10.36
C PHE A 142 3.63 -14.57 11.48
N ARG A 143 4.49 -15.10 12.34
CA ARG A 143 4.12 -15.90 13.50
C ARG A 143 4.81 -15.38 14.75
N ASP A 144 4.11 -15.42 15.88
CA ASP A 144 4.71 -15.10 17.16
C ASP A 144 5.59 -16.28 17.59
N VAL A 145 6.91 -16.08 17.58
CA VAL A 145 7.89 -17.13 17.88
C VAL A 145 8.74 -16.68 19.06
N PRO A 146 8.62 -17.33 20.24
CA PRO A 146 9.38 -16.96 21.43
C PRO A 146 10.88 -16.87 21.16
N GLY A 147 11.47 -15.73 21.54
CA GLY A 147 12.90 -15.46 21.34
C GLY A 147 13.30 -14.97 19.94
N VAL A 148 12.39 -15.03 18.95
CA VAL A 148 12.63 -14.52 17.59
C VAL A 148 12.00 -13.15 17.38
N ASN A 149 10.74 -12.99 17.77
CA ASN A 149 10.01 -11.72 17.64
C ASN A 149 9.11 -11.44 18.84
N VAL A 150 8.64 -10.19 18.94
CA VAL A 150 7.59 -9.74 19.86
C VAL A 150 6.55 -8.93 19.08
N SER A 151 5.28 -9.04 19.44
CA SER A 151 4.19 -8.48 18.63
C SER A 151 3.28 -7.53 19.41
N ARG A 152 2.58 -6.65 18.69
CA ARG A 152 1.44 -5.90 19.20
C ARG A 152 0.43 -5.55 18.11
N PRO A 153 -0.81 -5.20 18.46
CA PRO A 153 -1.74 -4.61 17.49
C PRO A 153 -1.21 -3.30 16.90
N LEU A 154 -1.46 -3.08 15.62
CA LEU A 154 -1.17 -1.84 14.91
C LEU A 154 -2.37 -1.45 14.05
N SER A 155 -2.85 -0.22 14.21
CA SER A 155 -3.93 0.32 13.38
C SER A 155 -3.38 1.32 12.37
N ILE A 156 -3.87 1.23 11.13
CA ILE A 156 -3.73 2.24 10.09
C ILE A 156 -5.10 2.82 9.76
N THR A 157 -5.14 4.09 9.34
CA THR A 157 -6.38 4.77 8.96
C THR A 157 -6.30 5.20 7.51
N LEU A 158 -7.07 4.56 6.64
CA LEU A 158 -7.23 4.99 5.27
C LEU A 158 -8.29 6.09 5.22
N ARG A 159 -8.06 7.12 4.42
CA ARG A 159 -8.98 8.26 4.24
C ARG A 159 -9.56 8.26 2.84
N ARG A 160 -10.87 8.46 2.73
CA ARG A 160 -11.56 8.58 1.44
C ARG A 160 -11.11 9.86 0.74
N GLN A 161 -10.75 9.75 -0.53
CA GLN A 161 -10.52 10.91 -1.38
C GLN A 161 -11.87 11.55 -1.73
N ALA A 162 -11.95 12.87 -1.58
CA ALA A 162 -13.20 13.63 -1.77
C ALA A 162 -13.80 13.38 -3.16
N GLY A 163 -15.11 13.09 -3.20
CA GLY A 163 -15.84 12.85 -4.45
C GLY A 163 -15.56 11.49 -5.11
N SER A 164 -14.91 10.55 -4.41
CA SER A 164 -14.58 9.21 -4.92
C SER A 164 -14.93 8.11 -3.92
N ASN A 165 -14.84 6.85 -4.37
CA ASN A 165 -14.81 5.65 -3.53
C ASN A 165 -13.38 5.19 -3.19
N VAL A 166 -12.35 5.97 -3.51
CA VAL A 166 -10.95 5.60 -3.29
C VAL A 166 -10.53 5.98 -1.88
N TYR A 167 -9.96 5.02 -1.16
CA TYR A 167 -9.37 5.17 0.17
C TYR A 167 -7.86 5.10 0.07
N VAL A 168 -7.17 6.02 0.77
CA VAL A 168 -5.71 6.11 0.77
C VAL A 168 -5.17 6.15 2.19
N PHE A 169 -4.19 5.29 2.46
CA PHE A 169 -3.20 5.52 3.51
C PHE A 169 -1.87 5.83 2.82
N ASP A 170 -1.17 6.87 3.26
CA ASP A 170 0.14 7.25 2.72
C ASP A 170 0.99 7.83 3.84
N ASP A 171 2.09 7.14 4.18
CA ASP A 171 3.02 7.55 5.24
C ASP A 171 3.55 8.98 5.05
N LYS A 172 3.65 9.47 3.81
CA LYS A 172 4.16 10.80 3.48
C LYS A 172 3.19 11.93 3.80
N THR A 173 1.90 11.61 3.91
CA THR A 173 0.84 12.59 4.21
C THR A 173 0.14 12.34 5.53
N ASP A 174 0.32 11.15 6.12
CA ASP A 174 -0.18 10.83 7.45
C ASP A 174 0.50 11.69 8.52
N SER A 175 -0.28 12.22 9.46
CA SER A 175 0.20 13.15 10.49
C SER A 175 1.22 12.55 11.45
N LYS A 176 1.20 11.23 11.66
CA LYS A 176 2.18 10.54 12.51
C LYS A 176 3.43 10.22 11.70
N TYR A 177 3.26 9.54 10.57
CA TYR A 177 4.39 8.95 9.84
C TYR A 177 5.21 9.97 9.05
N LYS A 178 4.60 11.06 8.59
CA LYS A 178 5.31 12.16 7.96
C LYS A 178 6.38 12.76 8.87
N GLU A 179 6.06 12.96 10.15
CA GLU A 179 7.01 13.49 11.15
C GLU A 179 8.10 12.47 11.49
N LEU A 180 7.84 11.18 11.32
CA LEU A 180 8.83 10.11 11.48
C LEU A 180 9.72 9.94 10.25
N GLY A 181 9.38 10.56 9.11
CA GLY A 181 10.11 10.44 7.85
C GLY A 181 9.95 9.08 7.17
N GLY A 182 8.83 8.38 7.42
CA GLY A 182 8.53 7.06 6.89
C GLY A 182 7.60 6.24 7.79
N PHE A 183 7.19 5.07 7.33
CA PHE A 183 6.35 4.14 8.07
C PHE A 183 7.13 3.42 9.18
N PHE A 184 7.31 4.09 10.31
CA PHE A 184 8.00 3.57 11.48
C PHE A 184 7.05 3.37 12.67
N PRO A 185 6.15 2.37 12.63
CA PRO A 185 5.03 2.25 13.57
C PRO A 185 5.43 1.94 15.00
N ILE A 186 6.64 1.41 15.22
CA ILE A 186 7.15 0.88 16.49
C ILE A 186 8.50 1.50 16.89
N ASN A 187 8.84 2.70 16.40
CA ASN A 187 10.06 3.39 16.84
C ASN A 187 10.08 3.54 18.37
N GLY A 188 11.15 3.05 19.01
CA GLY A 188 11.36 3.12 20.46
C GLY A 188 10.49 2.17 21.28
N GLU A 189 9.77 1.25 20.63
CA GLU A 189 8.90 0.24 21.25
C GLU A 189 9.46 -1.17 21.01
N LEU A 190 8.87 -2.18 21.67
CA LEU A 190 9.23 -3.60 21.48
C LEU A 190 10.74 -3.85 21.72
N PHE A 191 11.50 -4.38 20.77
CA PHE A 191 12.96 -4.53 20.91
C PHE A 191 13.73 -3.22 20.71
N GLY A 192 13.06 -2.15 20.30
CA GLY A 192 13.61 -0.81 20.20
C GLY A 192 14.02 -0.44 18.78
N ASN A 193 14.91 0.54 18.67
CA ASN A 193 15.41 1.00 17.37
C ASN A 193 16.75 0.34 17.06
N TYR A 194 17.05 0.19 15.76
CA TYR A 194 18.38 -0.17 15.32
C TYR A 194 19.37 0.97 15.64
N GLY A 195 20.37 0.67 16.46
CA GLY A 195 21.18 1.69 17.14
C GLY A 195 21.90 2.67 16.21
N SER A 196 22.26 2.25 14.99
CA SER A 196 22.99 3.08 14.03
C SER A 196 22.12 4.16 13.35
N THR A 197 20.81 3.97 13.32
CA THR A 197 19.88 4.86 12.60
C THR A 197 18.91 5.58 13.53
N GLY A 198 18.67 5.03 14.73
CA GLY A 198 17.62 5.51 15.63
C GLY A 198 16.20 5.24 15.12
N LYS A 199 16.03 4.29 14.18
CA LYS A 199 14.75 3.83 13.64
C LYS A 199 14.62 2.31 13.76
N ASN A 200 13.40 1.80 13.82
CA ASN A 200 13.12 0.38 13.72
C ASN A 200 12.85 -0.01 12.25
N TYR A 201 13.67 -0.90 11.70
CA TYR A 201 13.61 -1.37 10.30
C TYR A 201 13.39 -2.87 10.19
N HIS A 202 12.99 -3.53 11.29
CA HIS A 202 13.09 -4.98 11.40
C HIS A 202 11.77 -5.53 11.86
N PHE A 203 10.72 -5.35 11.04
CA PHE A 203 9.39 -5.71 11.46
C PHE A 203 8.55 -6.28 10.32
N THR A 204 7.57 -7.07 10.70
CA THR A 204 6.48 -7.45 9.81
C THR A 204 5.18 -6.81 10.23
N PHE A 205 4.28 -6.57 9.28
CA PHE A 205 2.92 -6.15 9.52
C PHE A 205 1.96 -7.08 8.76
N GLU A 206 1.04 -7.67 9.50
CA GLU A 206 -0.01 -8.55 8.98
C GLU A 206 -1.37 -7.90 9.20
N LEU A 207 -2.18 -7.83 8.16
CA LEU A 207 -3.54 -7.30 8.22
C LEU A 207 -4.51 -8.26 7.53
N GLU A 208 -5.67 -8.47 8.14
CA GLU A 208 -6.78 -9.22 7.58
C GLU A 208 -8.02 -8.31 7.54
N THR A 209 -8.75 -8.35 6.43
CA THR A 209 -9.94 -7.52 6.18
C THR A 209 -10.87 -8.22 5.20
N GLU A 210 -12.13 -7.80 5.14
CA GLU A 210 -13.13 -8.34 4.22
C GLU A 210 -13.66 -7.24 3.29
N PHE A 211 -14.09 -7.62 2.09
CA PHE A 211 -14.79 -6.75 1.15
C PHE A 211 -15.88 -7.51 0.40
N ILE A 212 -16.76 -6.78 -0.30
CA ILE A 212 -17.74 -7.36 -1.23
C ILE A 212 -17.26 -7.08 -2.65
N TYR A 213 -17.14 -8.14 -3.45
CA TYR A 213 -16.80 -8.01 -4.87
C TYR A 213 -18.03 -7.57 -5.67
N ARG A 214 -17.80 -6.71 -6.66
CA ARG A 214 -18.79 -6.20 -7.61
C ARG A 214 -18.23 -6.33 -9.01
N GLU A 215 -18.78 -7.28 -9.76
CA GLU A 215 -18.30 -7.59 -11.11
C GLU A 215 -18.44 -6.36 -12.03
N GLY A 216 -17.37 -6.04 -12.76
CA GLY A 216 -17.33 -4.94 -13.72
C GLY A 216 -17.31 -3.56 -13.08
N ALA A 217 -17.15 -3.47 -11.76
CA ALA A 217 -17.05 -2.20 -11.05
C ALA A 217 -15.64 -1.59 -11.12
N GLY A 218 -14.65 -2.29 -11.70
CA GLY A 218 -13.27 -1.82 -11.74
C GLY A 218 -12.67 -1.66 -10.34
N GLN A 219 -12.97 -2.61 -9.44
CA GLN A 219 -12.44 -2.60 -8.09
C GLN A 219 -10.93 -2.84 -8.11
N ILE A 220 -10.17 -1.99 -7.41
CA ILE A 220 -8.70 -2.05 -7.41
C ILE A 220 -8.12 -2.05 -6.00
N PHE A 221 -6.96 -2.67 -5.87
CA PHE A 221 -6.06 -2.51 -4.74
C PHE A 221 -4.65 -2.25 -5.26
N THR A 222 -4.00 -1.22 -4.72
CA THR A 222 -2.64 -0.83 -5.06
C THR A 222 -1.83 -0.68 -3.78
N PHE A 223 -0.63 -1.25 -3.79
CA PHE A 223 0.39 -0.95 -2.80
C PHE A 223 1.55 -0.21 -3.45
N ILE A 224 2.12 0.78 -2.74
CA ILE A 224 3.40 1.40 -3.07
C ILE A 224 4.28 1.40 -1.82
N GLY A 225 5.48 0.82 -1.92
CA GLY A 225 6.40 0.77 -0.79
C GLY A 225 7.60 -0.14 -1.01
N ASP A 226 8.35 -0.29 0.08
CA ASP A 226 9.51 -1.17 0.28
C ASP A 226 9.39 -1.79 1.68
N ASP A 227 9.94 -2.96 1.99
CA ASP A 227 10.71 -3.90 1.16
C ASP A 227 9.80 -4.98 0.53
N ASP A 228 9.22 -5.87 1.34
CA ASP A 228 8.37 -6.96 0.85
C ASP A 228 6.88 -6.71 1.14
N VAL A 229 6.03 -6.91 0.14
CA VAL A 229 4.57 -6.98 0.24
C VAL A 229 3.96 -8.12 -0.56
N TRP A 230 3.09 -8.86 0.12
CA TRP A 230 2.19 -9.83 -0.50
C TRP A 230 0.75 -9.54 -0.11
N VAL A 231 -0.14 -9.56 -1.10
CA VAL A 231 -1.59 -9.46 -0.89
C VAL A 231 -2.25 -10.71 -1.41
N PHE A 232 -3.12 -11.30 -0.59
CA PHE A 232 -3.90 -12.47 -0.93
C PHE A 232 -5.38 -12.13 -0.91
N ILE A 233 -6.12 -12.58 -1.91
CA ILE A 233 -7.59 -12.53 -1.95
C ILE A 233 -8.10 -13.96 -1.97
N ASP A 234 -8.98 -14.31 -1.03
CA ASP A 234 -9.50 -15.68 -0.88
C ASP A 234 -8.38 -16.74 -0.83
N GLY A 235 -7.32 -16.41 -0.09
CA GLY A 235 -6.14 -17.26 0.06
C GLY A 235 -5.19 -17.31 -1.14
N LYS A 236 -5.45 -16.59 -2.24
CA LYS A 236 -4.62 -16.60 -3.47
C LYS A 236 -3.81 -15.32 -3.65
N CYS A 237 -2.51 -15.43 -3.93
CA CYS A 237 -1.58 -14.30 -4.04
C CYS A 237 -1.87 -13.43 -5.28
N VAL A 238 -2.19 -12.15 -5.10
CA VAL A 238 -2.53 -11.20 -6.18
C VAL A 238 -1.56 -10.02 -6.31
N ILE A 239 -0.78 -9.73 -5.27
CA ILE A 239 0.37 -8.82 -5.31
C ILE A 239 1.60 -9.55 -4.79
N ASP A 240 2.73 -9.41 -5.50
CA ASP A 240 3.98 -10.12 -5.24
C ASP A 240 5.17 -9.18 -5.40
N ILE A 241 5.41 -8.42 -4.33
CA ILE A 241 6.53 -7.51 -4.20
C ILE A 241 7.46 -8.13 -3.16
N GLY A 242 8.55 -8.74 -3.57
CA GLY A 242 9.55 -9.27 -2.64
C GLY A 242 10.92 -8.63 -2.84
N GLY A 243 11.83 -8.95 -1.93
CA GLY A 243 13.21 -8.47 -1.99
C GLY A 243 13.43 -7.18 -1.22
N VAL A 244 14.58 -6.55 -1.50
CA VAL A 244 15.00 -5.31 -0.85
C VAL A 244 15.29 -4.30 -1.95
N HIS A 245 14.44 -3.27 -2.04
CA HIS A 245 14.42 -2.32 -3.14
C HIS A 245 13.89 -0.95 -2.68
N SER A 246 14.04 0.08 -3.50
CA SER A 246 13.30 1.33 -3.27
C SER A 246 11.82 1.14 -3.53
N ALA A 247 10.96 2.00 -2.97
CA ALA A 247 9.52 1.98 -3.22
C ALA A 247 9.11 1.65 -4.67
N ILE A 248 8.36 0.55 -4.82
CA ILE A 248 7.75 0.10 -6.08
C ILE A 248 6.24 0.01 -5.89
N ALA A 249 5.49 0.22 -6.97
CA ALA A 249 4.04 0.09 -7.00
C ALA A 249 3.64 -1.24 -7.65
N GLN A 250 2.55 -1.83 -7.21
CA GLN A 250 1.84 -2.89 -7.93
C GLN A 250 0.34 -2.81 -7.66
N THR A 251 -0.46 -3.04 -8.70
CA THR A 251 -1.92 -2.94 -8.66
C THR A 251 -2.56 -4.25 -9.08
N ILE A 252 -3.67 -4.61 -8.43
CA ILE A 252 -4.61 -5.62 -8.91
C ILE A 252 -5.97 -4.98 -9.20
N ASP A 253 -6.48 -5.24 -10.40
CA ASP A 253 -7.88 -5.07 -10.76
C ASP A 253 -8.61 -6.40 -10.51
N LEU A 254 -9.62 -6.36 -9.63
CA LEU A 254 -10.33 -7.56 -9.18
C LEU A 254 -11.14 -8.23 -10.29
N ASP A 255 -11.49 -7.51 -11.37
CA ASP A 255 -12.15 -8.11 -12.52
C ASP A 255 -11.20 -9.05 -13.31
N ARG A 256 -9.93 -9.20 -12.90
CA ARG A 256 -8.98 -10.22 -13.42
C ARG A 256 -9.10 -11.56 -12.70
N LEU A 257 -9.84 -11.61 -11.59
CA LEU A 257 -9.90 -12.73 -10.69
C LEU A 257 -11.18 -13.52 -10.99
N GLU A 258 -11.13 -14.40 -11.99
CA GLU A 258 -12.31 -15.08 -12.55
C GLU A 258 -13.02 -16.02 -11.55
N TRP A 259 -12.41 -16.30 -10.41
CA TRP A 259 -13.01 -17.08 -9.33
C TRP A 259 -13.90 -16.24 -8.38
N LEU A 260 -13.90 -14.91 -8.51
CA LEU A 260 -14.76 -14.04 -7.73
C LEU A 260 -16.17 -13.97 -8.34
N GLU A 261 -17.19 -14.08 -7.49
CA GLU A 261 -18.60 -14.04 -7.87
C GLU A 261 -19.25 -12.73 -7.40
N ASP A 262 -20.06 -12.09 -8.26
CA ASP A 262 -20.71 -10.81 -7.95
C ASP A 262 -21.51 -10.86 -6.63
N GLY A 263 -21.29 -9.87 -5.78
CA GLY A 263 -21.99 -9.71 -4.51
C GLY A 263 -21.51 -10.63 -3.39
N GLN A 264 -20.57 -11.54 -3.64
CA GLN A 264 -19.96 -12.36 -2.59
C GLN A 264 -18.94 -11.58 -1.77
N LYS A 265 -18.76 -12.05 -0.54
CA LYS A 265 -17.79 -11.52 0.41
C LYS A 265 -16.51 -12.32 0.34
N TYR A 266 -15.38 -11.64 0.29
CA TYR A 266 -14.05 -12.25 0.21
C TYR A 266 -13.10 -11.64 1.25
N ASP A 267 -12.15 -12.46 1.68
CA ASP A 267 -11.06 -12.04 2.55
C ASP A 267 -9.95 -11.41 1.71
N LEU A 268 -9.33 -10.37 2.25
CA LEU A 268 -8.07 -9.81 1.80
C LEU A 268 -7.08 -9.90 2.96
N LYS A 269 -5.95 -10.59 2.75
CA LYS A 269 -4.83 -10.60 3.69
C LYS A 269 -3.65 -9.87 3.09
N PHE A 270 -3.04 -9.00 3.89
CA PHE A 270 -1.92 -8.17 3.53
C PHE A 270 -0.76 -8.48 4.45
N PHE A 271 0.41 -8.74 3.86
CA PHE A 271 1.64 -9.10 4.54
C PHE A 271 2.74 -8.17 4.08
N PHE A 272 3.35 -7.47 5.03
CA PHE A 272 4.43 -6.52 4.79
C PHE A 272 5.64 -6.87 5.65
N ALA A 273 6.85 -6.75 5.11
CA ALA A 273 8.08 -6.84 5.87
C ALA A 273 9.00 -5.66 5.52
N GLU A 274 9.38 -4.90 6.54
CA GLU A 274 10.50 -3.96 6.49
C GLU A 274 11.72 -4.68 7.06
N ARG A 275 12.81 -4.68 6.30
CA ARG A 275 13.99 -5.47 6.69
C ARG A 275 15.32 -4.87 6.26
N HIS A 276 15.34 -3.61 5.80
CA HIS A 276 16.58 -2.94 5.43
C HIS A 276 16.63 -1.48 5.90
N THR A 277 17.82 -0.97 6.21
CA THR A 277 17.98 0.21 7.08
C THR A 277 18.04 1.55 6.33
N THR A 278 17.35 1.67 5.19
CA THR A 278 17.48 2.86 4.32
C THR A 278 16.23 3.75 4.39
N GLN A 279 15.08 3.22 4.05
CA GLN A 279 13.77 3.89 4.09
C GLN A 279 12.72 2.85 4.52
N ALA A 280 11.53 3.33 4.87
CA ALA A 280 10.36 2.49 5.09
C ALA A 280 9.15 3.24 4.51
N ASN A 281 8.72 2.87 3.30
CA ASN A 281 7.64 3.51 2.57
C ASN A 281 6.39 2.62 2.59
N PHE A 282 5.23 3.19 2.89
CA PHE A 282 3.99 2.43 2.99
C PHE A 282 2.81 3.26 2.51
N ARG A 283 2.25 2.86 1.38
CA ARG A 283 1.03 3.45 0.82
C ARG A 283 0.10 2.37 0.29
N ILE A 284 -1.16 2.47 0.69
CA ILE A 284 -2.28 1.67 0.16
C ILE A 284 -3.25 2.62 -0.53
N GLU A 285 -3.67 2.28 -1.74
CA GLU A 285 -4.80 2.89 -2.42
C GLU A 285 -5.79 1.82 -2.83
N THR A 286 -7.08 2.02 -2.57
CA THR A 286 -8.08 1.00 -2.92
C THR A 286 -9.46 1.61 -3.12
N SER A 287 -10.22 1.05 -4.05
CA SER A 287 -11.67 1.31 -4.18
C SER A 287 -12.53 0.30 -3.42
N LEU A 288 -11.90 -0.67 -2.74
CA LEU A 288 -12.58 -1.66 -1.93
C LEU A 288 -13.13 -1.00 -0.66
N ASN A 289 -14.40 -1.30 -0.36
CA ASN A 289 -15.00 -0.94 0.92
C ASN A 289 -14.58 -1.98 1.97
N LEU A 290 -13.35 -1.84 2.47
CA LEU A 290 -12.72 -2.75 3.42
C LEU A 290 -13.39 -2.65 4.80
N ARG A 291 -13.53 -3.81 5.46
CA ARG A 291 -14.12 -3.92 6.79
C ARG A 291 -13.13 -4.53 7.78
N SER A 292 -13.03 -3.95 8.97
CA SER A 292 -12.24 -4.54 10.04
C SER A 292 -12.83 -5.89 10.43
N VAL A 293 -12.00 -6.92 10.50
CA VAL A 293 -12.35 -8.21 11.12
C VAL A 293 -11.94 -8.15 12.58
N ASN A 294 -12.78 -8.63 13.49
CA ASN A 294 -12.40 -8.71 14.90
C ASN A 294 -11.33 -9.81 15.04
N LEU A 295 -10.06 -9.43 15.23
CA LEU A 295 -9.00 -10.39 15.53
C LEU A 295 -9.32 -11.10 16.86
N PRO A 296 -9.18 -12.44 16.96
CA PRO A 296 -9.21 -13.11 18.25
C PRO A 296 -8.11 -12.53 19.14
N ALA A 297 -8.42 -12.31 20.42
CA ALA A 297 -7.50 -11.73 21.38
C ALA A 297 -6.18 -12.51 21.37
N THR A 298 -5.07 -11.86 21.02
CA THR A 298 -3.75 -12.44 21.19
C THR A 298 -3.55 -12.72 22.69
N ALA A 299 -3.32 -13.98 23.03
CA ALA A 299 -2.95 -14.35 24.38
C ALA A 299 -1.62 -13.67 24.69
N ALA A 300 -1.66 -12.64 25.53
CA ALA A 300 -0.46 -12.09 26.15
C ALA A 300 0.15 -13.17 27.04
N LEU A 301 0.97 -14.04 26.47
CA LEU A 301 1.88 -14.90 27.24
C LEU A 301 3.11 -14.07 27.57
N PHE A 302 2.95 -13.21 28.56
CA PHE A 302 4.06 -12.71 29.37
C PHE A 302 3.90 -13.30 30.76
N ASP A 303 4.80 -14.21 31.13
CA ASP A 303 5.24 -14.45 32.51
C ASP A 303 6.77 -14.56 32.51
#